data_AF-A0AAV3NQX2-F1
#
_entry.id   AF-A0AAV3NQX2-F1
#
_cell.length_a   1.000
_cell.length_b   1.000
_cell.length_c   1.000
_cell.angle_alpha   90.00
_cell.angle_beta   90.00
_cell.angle_gamma   90.00
#
_symmetry.space_group_name_H-M   'P 1'
#
loop_
_entity.id
_entity.type
_entity.pdbx_description
1 polymer ?
#
loop_
_entity_poly.entity_id
_entity_poly.type
_entity_poly.pdbx_seq_one_letter_code
_entity_poly.pdbx_strand_id
1 'polypeptide(L)'
;MASTSTPSHCPIQGIVPKSKSSFSLSNAKTLLFPIRNNPSIPHKSIHFKFPKSSLHAESSTSQKYNEDFMDEELDKIRRLQNGSDVRGVALDGEKGRPVDLTPPAVEAIAESFGEWVINGIKKENGDEFMENVKVSLGRDPRISGPSLSVAILAGLARAGCLVFDMGLATTPACFMSTLLPPFSYDASIMMTASHLPYTRNGLKFFTKKGGLTSTDVEEICDKAARKFANRLTKVSTLLKTPPTKVDFMSAYSKHLRDIIKERINHPDDYESPLQGFQVPYIF
;
A
#
# COMPACT_ATOMS: atom_id res chain seq x y z
N MET A 1 14.25 -53.59 27.93
CA MET A 1 13.60 -54.63 27.12
C MET A 1 12.25 -54.08 26.68
N ALA A 2 12.02 -54.07 25.35
CA ALA A 2 10.74 -54.04 24.62
C ALA A 2 9.66 -52.99 25.03
N SER A 3 8.96 -52.28 24.14
CA SER A 3 8.73 -52.45 22.71
C SER A 3 8.11 -51.18 22.12
N THR A 4 8.52 -50.87 20.90
CA THR A 4 7.97 -49.89 19.95
C THR A 4 6.56 -50.25 19.48
N SER A 5 5.68 -49.26 19.25
CA SER A 5 4.65 -49.35 18.21
C SER A 5 4.25 -47.96 17.69
N THR A 6 4.15 -47.89 16.37
CA THR A 6 3.78 -46.77 15.48
C THR A 6 2.28 -46.46 15.52
N PRO A 7 1.84 -45.31 14.97
CA PRO A 7 0.52 -45.23 14.35
C PRO A 7 0.62 -44.98 12.84
N SER A 8 -0.06 -45.87 12.12
CA SER A 8 -0.24 -45.94 10.68
C SER A 8 -1.44 -45.11 10.18
N HIS A 9 -1.37 -44.79 8.88
CA HIS A 9 -2.29 -44.02 8.04
C HIS A 9 -3.81 -44.26 8.13
N CYS A 10 -4.53 -43.18 7.78
CA CYS A 10 -5.92 -43.09 7.33
C CYS A 10 -6.32 -44.07 6.21
N PRO A 11 -7.63 -44.31 6.07
CA PRO A 11 -8.23 -44.45 4.75
C PRO A 11 -9.39 -43.46 4.48
N ILE A 12 -9.47 -43.09 3.21
CA ILE A 12 -10.45 -42.24 2.52
C ILE A 12 -11.67 -43.07 2.13
N GLN A 13 -12.88 -42.59 2.41
CA GLN A 13 -14.15 -42.82 1.67
C GLN A 13 -15.00 -41.55 1.90
N GLY A 14 -15.64 -40.87 0.95
CA GLY A 14 -16.12 -41.23 -0.38
C GLY A 14 -17.64 -41.10 -0.42
N ILE A 15 -18.21 -39.89 -0.49
CA ILE A 15 -19.65 -39.68 -0.75
C ILE A 15 -19.88 -38.43 -1.62
N VAL A 16 -20.50 -38.65 -2.78
CA VAL A 16 -21.08 -37.67 -3.71
C VAL A 16 -22.60 -37.60 -3.45
N PRO A 17 -23.24 -36.43 -3.62
CA PRO A 17 -24.43 -36.44 -4.48
C PRO A 17 -24.53 -35.27 -5.46
N LYS A 18 -25.07 -35.62 -6.62
CA LYS A 18 -25.52 -34.77 -7.73
C LYS A 18 -26.69 -33.86 -7.29
N SER A 19 -26.77 -32.65 -7.82
CA SER A 19 -28.00 -32.18 -8.47
C SER A 19 -27.72 -31.08 -9.50
N LYS A 20 -28.36 -31.23 -10.66
CA LYS A 20 -28.41 -30.26 -11.76
C LYS A 20 -29.53 -29.26 -11.45
N SER A 21 -29.29 -27.97 -11.67
CA SER A 21 -30.37 -27.07 -12.08
C SER A 21 -29.84 -26.09 -13.13
N SER A 22 -30.41 -26.22 -14.32
CA SER A 22 -30.22 -25.35 -15.48
C SER A 22 -31.19 -24.16 -15.35
N PHE A 23 -30.65 -22.94 -15.27
CA PHE A 23 -31.44 -21.74 -15.51
C PHE A 23 -31.00 -21.09 -16.82
N SER A 24 -31.93 -21.11 -17.77
CA SER A 24 -31.93 -20.37 -19.02
C SER A 24 -32.06 -18.88 -18.72
N LEU A 25 -31.17 -18.05 -19.29
CA LEU A 25 -31.38 -16.61 -19.40
C LEU A 25 -31.58 -16.25 -20.88
N SER A 26 -32.86 -16.13 -21.25
CA SER A 26 -33.29 -15.49 -22.48
C SER A 26 -33.27 -13.96 -22.35
N ASN A 27 -32.74 -13.31 -23.39
CA ASN A 27 -33.07 -11.95 -23.85
C ASN A 27 -32.96 -10.78 -22.86
N ALA A 28 -31.83 -10.07 -22.91
CA ALA A 28 -31.76 -8.65 -22.56
C ALA A 28 -31.36 -7.84 -23.80
N LYS A 29 -32.31 -7.00 -24.24
CA LYS A 29 -32.23 -6.12 -25.41
C LYS A 29 -31.08 -5.12 -25.27
N THR A 30 -30.28 -5.01 -26.32
CA THR A 30 -29.33 -3.93 -26.56
C THR A 30 -30.07 -2.59 -26.66
N LEU A 31 -29.87 -1.72 -25.68
CA LEU A 31 -30.23 -0.31 -25.79
C LEU A 31 -29.04 0.45 -26.38
N LEU A 32 -29.06 0.64 -27.71
CA LEU A 32 -28.21 1.61 -28.39
C LEU A 32 -28.69 3.03 -28.04
N PHE A 33 -27.80 3.85 -27.48
CA PHE A 33 -27.98 5.31 -27.46
C PHE A 33 -27.40 5.91 -28.75
N PRO A 34 -28.11 6.85 -29.42
CA PRO A 34 -27.65 7.43 -30.67
C PRO A 34 -26.51 8.42 -30.46
N ILE A 35 -25.42 8.22 -31.21
CA ILE A 35 -24.32 9.17 -31.36
C ILE A 35 -24.84 10.38 -32.14
N ARG A 36 -24.84 11.55 -31.51
CA ARG A 36 -25.16 12.83 -32.16
C ARG A 36 -23.91 13.34 -32.89
N ASN A 37 -24.00 13.42 -34.22
CA ASN A 37 -23.02 14.09 -35.08
C ASN A 37 -22.88 15.56 -34.68
N ASN A 38 -21.63 16.01 -34.48
CA ASN A 38 -21.30 17.42 -34.33
C ASN A 38 -20.54 17.90 -35.58
N PRO A 39 -20.84 19.09 -36.14
CA PRO A 39 -20.31 19.50 -37.42
C PRO A 39 -18.84 19.93 -37.33
N SER A 40 -18.13 19.65 -38.42
CA SER A 40 -16.72 19.92 -38.66
C SER A 40 -16.39 21.42 -38.69
N ILE A 41 -15.37 21.82 -37.93
CA ILE A 41 -14.75 23.15 -37.98
C ILE A 41 -13.51 23.06 -38.89
N PRO A 42 -13.32 23.98 -39.85
CA PRO A 42 -12.19 23.91 -40.78
C PRO A 42 -10.89 24.39 -40.10
N HIS A 43 -9.90 23.50 -39.99
CA HIS A 43 -8.54 23.90 -39.62
C HIS A 43 -7.85 24.56 -40.82
N LYS A 44 -7.57 25.86 -40.72
CA LYS A 44 -6.57 26.53 -41.57
C LYS A 44 -5.17 26.09 -41.13
N SER A 45 -4.41 25.49 -42.05
CA SER A 45 -3.00 25.18 -41.89
C SER A 45 -2.16 26.47 -41.93
N ILE A 46 -1.53 26.83 -40.80
CA ILE A 46 -0.55 27.91 -40.74
C ILE A 46 0.84 27.27 -40.86
N HIS A 47 1.47 27.46 -42.02
CA HIS A 47 2.88 27.08 -42.21
C HIS A 47 3.79 28.16 -41.61
N PHE A 48 4.44 27.86 -40.49
CA PHE A 48 5.58 28.64 -40.00
C PHE A 48 6.88 28.07 -40.58
N LYS A 49 7.57 28.86 -41.41
CA LYS A 49 8.98 28.62 -41.79
C LYS A 49 9.86 29.19 -40.68
N PHE A 50 10.56 28.32 -39.96
CA PHE A 50 11.66 28.74 -39.07
C PHE A 50 12.98 28.79 -39.87
N PRO A 51 13.78 29.85 -39.73
CA PRO A 51 15.14 29.88 -40.28
C PRO A 51 16.01 28.88 -39.51
N LYS A 52 16.77 28.07 -40.25
CA LYS A 52 17.88 27.28 -39.68
C LYS A 52 19.02 28.24 -39.34
N SER A 53 19.14 28.63 -38.08
CA SER A 53 20.40 29.13 -37.52
C SER A 53 21.02 28.02 -36.67
N SER A 54 22.18 27.53 -37.11
CA SER A 54 23.05 26.68 -36.32
C SER A 54 23.69 27.54 -35.23
N LEU A 55 23.15 27.47 -34.02
CA LEU A 55 23.85 27.89 -32.82
C LEU A 55 24.45 26.65 -32.16
N HIS A 56 25.74 26.43 -32.39
CA HIS A 56 26.54 25.60 -31.50
C HIS A 56 26.71 26.39 -30.20
N ALA A 57 25.86 26.09 -29.21
CA ALA A 57 26.15 26.41 -27.82
C ALA A 57 26.79 25.17 -27.20
N GLU A 58 28.05 25.29 -26.77
CA GLU A 58 28.72 24.24 -26.00
C GLU A 58 27.96 23.99 -24.70
N SER A 59 27.21 22.89 -24.68
CA SER A 59 26.45 22.37 -23.55
C SER A 59 27.38 21.57 -22.64
N SER A 60 28.13 22.23 -21.76
CA SER A 60 28.82 21.54 -20.67
C SER A 60 28.37 22.02 -19.29
N THR A 61 27.92 23.27 -19.18
CA THR A 61 27.57 23.88 -17.89
C THR A 61 26.10 23.62 -17.51
N SER A 62 25.19 23.55 -18.48
CA SER A 62 23.76 23.29 -18.27
C SER A 62 23.43 21.80 -18.09
N GLN A 63 24.26 20.87 -18.59
CA GLN A 63 24.13 19.45 -18.28
C GLN A 63 24.58 19.13 -16.85
N LYS A 64 25.72 19.68 -16.40
CA LYS A 64 26.18 19.53 -15.01
C LYS A 64 25.20 20.09 -13.98
N TYR A 65 24.67 21.29 -14.22
CA TYR A 65 23.69 21.90 -13.31
C TYR A 65 22.40 21.07 -13.18
N ASN A 66 21.96 20.43 -14.27
CA ASN A 66 20.79 19.56 -14.26
C ASN A 66 21.08 18.20 -13.62
N GLU A 67 22.28 17.64 -13.81
CA GLU A 67 22.69 16.38 -13.17
C GLU A 67 22.84 16.56 -11.65
N ASP A 68 23.60 17.56 -11.20
CA ASP A 68 23.83 17.84 -9.77
C ASP A 68 22.51 18.14 -9.03
N PHE A 69 21.60 18.89 -9.67
CA PHE A 69 20.27 19.18 -9.12
C PHE A 69 19.41 17.91 -9.02
N MET A 70 19.42 17.06 -10.04
CA MET A 70 18.67 15.81 -10.03
C MET A 70 19.21 14.84 -8.98
N ASP A 71 20.52 14.77 -8.78
CA ASP A 71 21.15 13.94 -7.75
C ASP A 71 20.75 14.40 -6.34
N GLU A 72 20.72 15.71 -6.08
CA GLU A 72 20.26 16.24 -4.79
C GLU A 72 18.79 15.89 -4.49
N GLU A 73 17.92 15.94 -5.51
CA GLU A 73 16.50 15.55 -5.39
C GLU A 73 16.33 14.03 -5.20
N LEU A 74 17.12 13.21 -5.87
CA LEU A 74 17.11 11.76 -5.69
C LEU A 74 17.48 11.39 -4.25
N ASP A 75 18.48 12.07 -3.70
CA ASP A 75 18.97 11.80 -2.35
C ASP A 75 17.96 12.16 -1.25
N LYS A 76 17.01 13.08 -1.50
CA LYS A 76 15.97 13.41 -0.51
C LYS A 76 15.14 12.19 -0.12
N ILE A 77 14.72 11.37 -1.08
CA ILE A 77 13.91 10.17 -0.80
C ILE A 77 14.78 9.06 -0.22
N ARG A 78 15.98 8.85 -0.77
CA ARG A 78 16.91 7.80 -0.30
C ARG A 78 17.25 7.95 1.17
N ARG A 79 17.47 9.19 1.64
CA ARG A 79 17.76 9.50 3.05
C ARG A 79 16.62 9.18 4.02
N LEU A 80 15.40 8.99 3.52
CA LEU A 80 14.26 8.59 4.36
C LEU A 80 14.27 7.10 4.70
N GLN A 81 15.06 6.27 4.01
CA GLN A 81 15.23 4.87 4.38
C GLN A 81 15.90 4.76 5.75
N ASN A 82 15.35 3.90 6.61
CA ASN A 82 15.91 3.58 7.91
C ASN A 82 15.76 2.06 8.14
N GLY A 83 16.76 1.31 7.66
CA GLY A 83 16.70 -0.15 7.63
C GLY A 83 15.53 -0.64 6.78
N SER A 84 14.66 -1.45 7.40
CA SER A 84 13.43 -1.99 6.80
C SER A 84 12.22 -1.04 6.85
N ASP A 85 12.41 0.19 7.30
CA ASP A 85 11.34 1.19 7.44
C ASP A 85 11.70 2.47 6.66
N VAL A 86 10.71 3.36 6.53
CA VAL A 86 10.90 4.77 6.14
C VAL A 86 10.69 5.65 7.38
N ARG A 87 11.57 6.63 7.61
CA ARG A 87 11.51 7.56 8.74
C ARG A 87 11.91 8.96 8.29
N GLY A 88 11.19 9.97 8.79
CA GLY A 88 11.56 11.37 8.56
C GLY A 88 10.83 12.35 9.48
N VAL A 89 11.18 13.62 9.37
CA VAL A 89 10.50 14.76 9.96
C VAL A 89 9.28 15.07 9.12
N ALA A 90 8.10 14.97 9.72
CA ALA A 90 6.81 15.20 9.08
C ALA A 90 6.18 16.54 9.47
N LEU A 91 6.68 17.19 10.52
CA LEU A 91 6.20 18.48 11.04
C LEU A 91 7.39 19.33 11.48
N ASP A 92 7.26 20.63 11.33
CA ASP A 92 8.20 21.59 11.91
C ASP A 92 8.23 21.48 13.45
N GLY A 93 9.38 21.79 14.04
CA GLY A 93 9.56 21.82 15.49
C GLY A 93 10.85 21.18 16.00
N GLU A 94 11.58 20.46 15.14
CA GLU A 94 12.93 19.97 15.47
C GLU A 94 13.99 21.01 15.08
N LYS A 95 14.78 21.47 16.06
CA LYS A 95 15.87 22.43 15.80
C LYS A 95 16.88 21.83 14.81
N GLY A 96 17.12 22.55 13.71
CA GLY A 96 18.12 22.19 12.70
C GLY A 96 17.73 20.99 11.83
N ARG A 97 16.47 20.55 11.84
CA ARG A 97 16.00 19.47 10.96
C ARG A 97 14.75 19.91 10.19
N PRO A 98 14.86 20.14 8.88
CA PRO A 98 13.70 20.52 8.07
C PRO A 98 12.75 19.34 7.88
N VAL A 99 11.51 19.63 7.49
CA VAL A 99 10.53 18.62 7.07
C VAL A 99 11.02 17.94 5.78
N ASP A 100 11.22 16.63 5.84
CA ASP A 100 11.68 15.79 4.73
C ASP A 100 10.67 14.70 4.34
N LEU A 101 9.84 14.24 5.28
CA LEU A 101 8.74 13.31 5.06
C LEU A 101 7.48 14.06 4.63
N THR A 102 7.53 14.62 3.43
CA THR A 102 6.47 15.44 2.85
C THR A 102 5.40 14.59 2.15
N PRO A 103 4.16 15.11 1.93
CA PRO A 103 3.14 14.40 1.17
C PRO A 103 3.62 13.93 -0.22
N PRO A 104 4.33 14.73 -1.05
CA PRO A 104 4.82 14.25 -2.33
C PRO A 104 5.87 13.14 -2.22
N ALA A 105 6.73 13.19 -1.19
CA ALA A 105 7.70 12.13 -0.92
C ALA A 105 7.01 10.82 -0.54
N VAL A 106 6.04 10.88 0.38
CA VAL A 106 5.26 9.75 0.84
C VAL A 106 4.40 9.16 -0.29
N GLU A 107 3.81 10.00 -1.15
CA GLU A 107 3.06 9.54 -2.33
C GLU A 107 3.95 8.77 -3.30
N ALA A 108 5.17 9.27 -3.58
CA ALA A 108 6.13 8.59 -4.46
C ALA A 108 6.58 7.24 -3.88
N ILE A 109 6.84 7.18 -2.57
CA ILE A 109 7.18 5.93 -1.86
C ILE A 109 6.03 4.93 -1.91
N ALA A 110 4.80 5.38 -1.65
CA ALA A 110 3.62 4.54 -1.68
C ALA A 110 3.32 4.00 -3.09
N GLU A 111 3.48 4.82 -4.15
CA GLU A 111 3.36 4.36 -5.53
C GLU A 111 4.42 3.31 -5.87
N SER A 112 5.68 3.54 -5.50
CA SER A 112 6.76 2.56 -5.70
C SER A 112 6.50 1.25 -4.95
N PHE A 113 5.99 1.32 -3.72
CA PHE A 113 5.62 0.13 -2.96
C PHE A 113 4.47 -0.64 -3.62
N GLY A 114 3.42 0.04 -4.07
CA GLY A 114 2.33 -0.62 -4.79
C GLY A 114 2.81 -1.34 -6.05
N GLU A 115 3.70 -0.71 -6.83
CA GLU A 115 4.33 -1.33 -7.99
C GLU A 115 5.23 -2.52 -7.61
N TRP A 116 5.97 -2.42 -6.50
CA TRP A 116 6.80 -3.50 -5.97
C TRP A 116 5.95 -4.73 -5.62
N VAL A 117 4.82 -4.53 -4.93
CA VAL A 117 3.88 -5.61 -4.59
C VAL A 117 3.29 -6.26 -5.84
N ILE A 118 2.81 -5.45 -6.79
CA ILE A 118 2.24 -5.96 -8.05
C ILE A 118 3.28 -6.81 -8.81
N ASN A 119 4.52 -6.33 -8.92
CA ASN A 119 5.57 -7.04 -9.62
C ASN A 119 6.01 -8.31 -8.89
N GLY A 120 6.06 -8.29 -7.55
CA GLY A 120 6.34 -9.48 -6.75
C GLY A 120 5.31 -10.58 -6.99
N ILE A 121 4.02 -10.23 -6.95
CA ILE A 121 2.92 -11.17 -7.21
C ILE A 121 2.98 -11.73 -8.64
N LYS A 122 3.24 -10.88 -9.65
CA LYS A 122 3.41 -11.33 -11.05
C LYS A 122 4.56 -12.31 -11.21
N LYS A 123 5.70 -12.08 -10.53
CA LYS A 123 6.84 -13.02 -10.57
C LYS A 123 6.48 -14.38 -9.97
N GLU A 124 5.62 -14.40 -8.94
CA GLU A 124 5.21 -15.63 -8.27
C GLU A 124 4.12 -16.42 -9.02
N ASN A 125 3.17 -15.72 -9.65
CA ASN A 125 1.99 -16.33 -10.26
C ASN A 125 1.99 -16.33 -11.80
N GLY A 126 3.00 -15.72 -12.44
CA GLY A 126 3.05 -15.54 -13.89
C GLY A 126 2.28 -14.30 -14.37
N ASP A 127 2.28 -14.08 -15.68
CA ASP A 127 1.67 -12.91 -16.35
C ASP A 127 0.15 -13.04 -16.56
N GLU A 128 -0.50 -13.95 -15.82
CA GLU A 128 -1.96 -14.01 -15.81
C GLU A 128 -2.54 -12.67 -15.36
N PHE A 129 -3.73 -12.35 -15.88
CA PHE A 129 -4.38 -11.06 -15.66
C PHE A 129 -4.73 -10.90 -14.17
N MET A 130 -3.83 -10.27 -13.42
CA MET A 130 -4.02 -9.96 -12.02
C MET A 130 -4.89 -8.72 -11.89
N GLU A 131 -6.20 -8.94 -11.85
CA GLU A 131 -7.14 -7.92 -11.45
C GLU A 131 -7.07 -7.74 -9.93
N ASN A 132 -6.88 -6.50 -9.47
CA ASN A 132 -7.18 -6.04 -8.11
C ASN A 132 -6.20 -6.41 -6.96
N VAL A 133 -4.90 -6.11 -7.08
CA VAL A 133 -3.97 -6.17 -5.93
C VAL A 133 -4.47 -5.26 -4.80
N LYS A 134 -4.73 -5.84 -3.62
CA LYS A 134 -5.32 -5.12 -2.48
C LYS A 134 -4.26 -4.71 -1.46
N VAL A 135 -4.18 -3.42 -1.16
CA VAL A 135 -3.24 -2.88 -0.17
C VAL A 135 -3.98 -2.07 0.88
N SER A 136 -3.73 -2.34 2.15
CA SER A 136 -4.32 -1.60 3.27
C SER A 136 -3.36 -0.55 3.86
N LEU A 137 -3.94 0.47 4.47
CA LEU A 137 -3.25 1.49 5.27
C LEU A 137 -3.85 1.52 6.67
N GLY A 138 -3.00 1.45 7.68
CA GLY A 138 -3.35 1.82 9.06
C GLY A 138 -2.36 2.85 9.60
N ARG A 139 -2.79 3.61 10.61
CA ARG A 139 -1.95 4.66 11.21
C ARG A 139 -2.06 4.77 12.72
N ASP A 140 -1.02 5.33 13.32
CA ASP A 140 -1.04 5.80 14.70
C ASP A 140 -1.72 7.21 14.80
N PRO A 141 -1.90 7.78 16.01
CA PRO A 141 -2.61 9.05 16.19
C PRO A 141 -1.72 10.30 15.99
N ARG A 142 -0.59 10.21 15.27
CA ARG A 142 0.27 11.38 15.01
C ARG A 142 -0.44 12.48 14.24
N ILE A 143 -0.11 13.74 14.57
CA ILE A 143 -0.72 14.96 14.00
C ILE A 143 -0.53 15.02 12.47
N SER A 144 0.63 14.59 11.95
CA SER A 144 0.88 14.51 10.51
C SER A 144 0.08 13.42 9.79
N GLY A 145 -0.53 12.49 10.54
CA GLY A 145 -1.15 11.29 10.01
C GLY A 145 -2.26 11.56 8.98
N PRO A 146 -3.28 12.37 9.27
CA PRO A 146 -4.36 12.62 8.31
C PRO A 146 -3.87 13.11 6.93
N SER A 147 -2.92 14.04 6.91
CA SER A 147 -2.36 14.59 5.66
C SER A 147 -1.56 13.54 4.88
N LEU A 148 -0.63 12.85 5.56
CA LEU A 148 0.21 11.83 4.92
C LEU A 148 -0.61 10.62 4.45
N SER A 149 -1.71 10.29 5.12
CA SER A 149 -2.60 9.18 4.70
C SER A 149 -3.18 9.42 3.31
N VAL A 150 -3.58 10.66 3.01
CA VAL A 150 -4.11 11.01 1.67
C VAL A 150 -3.05 10.76 0.60
N ALA A 151 -1.80 11.15 0.87
CA ALA A 151 -0.68 10.91 -0.05
C ALA A 151 -0.39 9.41 -0.23
N ILE A 152 -0.41 8.61 0.83
CA ILE A 152 -0.20 7.16 0.74
C ILE A 152 -1.29 6.52 -0.14
N LEU A 153 -2.56 6.80 0.15
CA LEU A 153 -3.70 6.25 -0.58
C LEU A 153 -3.65 6.66 -2.06
N ALA A 154 -3.29 7.91 -2.34
CA ALA A 154 -3.10 8.40 -3.70
C ALA A 154 -1.98 7.65 -4.42
N GLY A 155 -0.81 7.49 -3.79
CA GLY A 155 0.33 6.79 -4.37
C GLY A 155 0.00 5.34 -4.71
N LEU A 156 -0.60 4.61 -3.76
CA LEU A 156 -1.05 3.23 -3.98
C LEU A 156 -2.09 3.11 -5.10
N ALA A 157 -3.08 4.00 -5.14
CA ALA A 157 -4.09 4.00 -6.20
C ALA A 157 -3.47 4.31 -7.58
N ARG A 158 -2.46 5.18 -7.64
CA ARG A 158 -1.71 5.46 -8.88
C ARG A 158 -0.89 4.26 -9.36
N ALA A 159 -0.37 3.45 -8.44
CA ALA A 159 0.29 2.19 -8.78
C ALA A 159 -0.69 1.15 -9.38
N GLY A 160 -2.01 1.37 -9.26
CA GLY A 160 -3.05 0.46 -9.72
C GLY A 160 -3.59 -0.47 -8.64
N CYS A 161 -3.27 -0.24 -7.36
CA CYS A 161 -3.80 -1.04 -6.26
C CYS A 161 -5.24 -0.65 -5.91
N LEU A 162 -6.02 -1.63 -5.45
CA LEU A 162 -7.20 -1.35 -4.63
C LEU A 162 -6.76 -1.00 -3.21
N VAL A 163 -7.21 0.14 -2.73
CA VAL A 163 -6.70 0.75 -1.48
C VAL A 163 -7.75 0.74 -0.38
N PHE A 164 -7.34 0.28 0.80
CA PHE A 164 -8.22 0.12 1.97
C PHE A 164 -7.70 0.92 3.18
N ASP A 165 -8.47 1.90 3.64
CA ASP A 165 -8.14 2.74 4.80
C ASP A 165 -8.76 2.12 6.07
N MET A 166 -7.91 1.61 6.95
CA MET A 166 -8.30 1.05 8.26
C MET A 166 -8.39 2.11 9.36
N GLY A 167 -8.01 3.36 9.07
CA GLY A 167 -7.95 4.43 10.06
C GLY A 167 -6.89 4.18 11.14
N LEU A 168 -7.27 4.40 12.40
CA LEU A 168 -6.38 4.16 13.54
C LEU A 168 -6.15 2.66 13.71
N ALA A 169 -4.89 2.25 13.68
CA ALA A 169 -4.50 0.85 13.82
C ALA A 169 -3.17 0.75 14.58
N THR A 170 -2.87 -0.46 15.04
CA THR A 170 -1.55 -0.78 15.61
C THR A 170 -0.68 -1.47 14.55
N THR A 171 0.64 -1.47 14.77
CA THR A 171 1.58 -2.22 13.91
C THR A 171 1.19 -3.70 13.74
N PRO A 172 0.89 -4.47 14.82
CA PRO A 172 0.45 -5.85 14.65
C PRO A 172 -0.90 -5.97 13.94
N ALA A 173 -1.83 -5.02 14.14
CA ALA A 173 -3.09 -5.01 13.39
C ALA A 173 -2.84 -4.88 11.87
N CYS A 174 -1.95 -3.97 11.44
CA CYS A 174 -1.62 -3.83 10.03
C CYS A 174 -1.04 -5.11 9.44
N PHE A 175 -0.10 -5.76 10.12
CA PHE A 175 0.39 -7.07 9.69
C PHE A 175 -0.73 -8.10 9.61
N MET A 176 -1.56 -8.22 10.66
CA MET A 176 -2.66 -9.17 10.67
C MET A 176 -3.72 -8.91 9.59
N SER A 177 -3.82 -7.68 9.06
CA SER A 177 -4.71 -7.37 7.94
C SER A 177 -4.34 -8.11 6.65
N THR A 178 -3.08 -8.56 6.51
CA THR A 178 -2.66 -9.38 5.37
C THR A 178 -3.06 -10.85 5.53
N LEU A 179 -3.31 -11.29 6.76
CA LEU A 179 -3.56 -12.69 7.10
C LEU A 179 -5.04 -12.98 7.37
N LEU A 180 -5.75 -12.10 8.07
CA LEU A 180 -7.09 -12.37 8.60
C LEU A 180 -8.19 -12.30 7.53
N PRO A 181 -8.95 -13.40 7.32
CA PRO A 181 -10.16 -13.37 6.51
C PRO A 181 -11.27 -12.51 7.16
N PRO A 182 -12.16 -11.87 6.37
CA PRO A 182 -12.21 -11.88 4.90
C PRO A 182 -11.29 -10.83 4.24
N PHE A 183 -10.50 -10.09 5.02
CA PHE A 183 -9.68 -8.99 4.51
C PHE A 183 -8.51 -9.51 3.66
N SER A 184 -7.63 -10.30 4.29
CA SER A 184 -6.48 -10.99 3.71
C SER A 184 -5.80 -10.20 2.58
N TYR A 185 -5.44 -8.94 2.86
CA TYR A 185 -4.84 -8.03 1.90
C TYR A 185 -3.48 -8.56 1.43
N ASP A 186 -3.07 -8.19 0.22
CA ASP A 186 -1.81 -8.68 -0.35
C ASP A 186 -0.61 -8.00 0.32
N ALA A 187 -0.79 -6.75 0.72
CA ALA A 187 0.17 -5.99 1.49
C ALA A 187 -0.50 -4.94 2.39
N SER A 188 0.25 -4.40 3.34
CA SER A 188 -0.19 -3.27 4.16
C SER A 188 0.94 -2.29 4.46
N ILE A 189 0.55 -1.04 4.68
CA ILE A 189 1.40 0.02 5.22
C ILE A 189 0.91 0.37 6.63
N MET A 190 1.81 0.34 7.61
CA MET A 190 1.60 1.00 8.90
C MET A 190 2.32 2.34 8.90
N MET A 191 1.57 3.43 9.00
CA MET A 191 2.13 4.77 9.17
C MET A 191 2.32 5.07 10.65
N THR A 192 3.58 5.16 11.07
CA THR A 192 3.97 5.44 12.44
C THR A 192 5.43 5.84 12.49
N ALA A 193 5.84 6.62 13.49
CA ALA A 193 7.25 6.79 13.90
C ALA A 193 7.65 5.89 15.09
N SER A 194 6.77 4.97 15.51
CA SER A 194 6.89 4.22 16.77
C SER A 194 7.10 5.18 17.95
N HIS A 195 8.22 5.10 18.65
CA HIS A 195 8.55 5.88 19.85
C HIS A 195 9.26 7.22 19.56
N LEU A 196 9.51 7.55 18.28
CA LEU A 196 10.19 8.80 17.95
C LEU A 196 9.33 10.04 18.29
N PRO A 197 9.93 11.24 18.44
CA PRO A 197 9.21 12.48 18.77
C PRO A 197 7.99 12.75 17.88
N TYR A 198 7.02 13.52 18.37
CA TYR A 198 5.74 13.76 17.67
C TYR A 198 5.89 14.39 16.27
N THR A 199 7.00 15.10 16.04
CA THR A 199 7.41 15.70 14.76
C THR A 199 7.82 14.66 13.72
N ARG A 200 8.19 13.46 14.16
CA ARG A 200 8.58 12.35 13.28
C ARG A 200 7.38 11.56 12.82
N ASN A 201 7.48 10.98 11.62
CA ASN A 201 6.60 9.92 11.16
C ASN A 201 7.39 8.93 10.29
N GLY A 202 6.72 7.94 9.75
CA GLY A 202 7.35 6.91 8.95
C GLY A 202 6.39 5.86 8.43
N LEU A 203 6.91 4.93 7.64
CA LEU A 203 6.16 3.85 7.02
C LEU A 203 6.84 2.52 7.35
N LYS A 204 6.05 1.55 7.76
CA LYS A 204 6.44 0.14 7.81
C LYS A 204 5.63 -0.62 6.79
N PHE A 205 6.24 -1.58 6.11
CA PHE A 205 5.62 -2.33 5.03
C PHE A 205 5.49 -3.81 5.40
N PHE A 206 4.34 -4.40 5.09
CA PHE A 206 4.08 -5.82 5.33
C PHE A 206 3.48 -6.49 4.11
N THR A 207 3.79 -7.77 3.94
CA THR A 207 3.11 -8.70 3.03
C THR A 207 2.56 -9.88 3.83
N LYS A 208 1.95 -10.85 3.15
CA LYS A 208 1.60 -12.16 3.74
C LYS A 208 2.82 -12.93 4.28
N LYS A 209 4.03 -12.60 3.82
CA LYS A 209 5.29 -13.25 4.23
C LYS A 209 5.95 -12.59 5.45
N GLY A 210 5.44 -11.44 5.90
CA GLY A 210 6.03 -10.68 7.01
C GLY A 210 6.36 -9.25 6.64
N GLY A 211 7.16 -8.60 7.48
CA GLY A 211 7.73 -7.29 7.20
C GLY A 211 8.78 -7.35 6.08
N LEU A 212 8.90 -6.26 5.31
CA LEU A 212 9.92 -6.14 4.28
C LEU A 212 11.33 -6.09 4.88
N THR A 213 12.32 -6.47 4.06
CA THR A 213 13.74 -6.34 4.41
C THR A 213 14.28 -4.95 4.09
N SER A 214 15.49 -4.63 4.58
CA SER A 214 16.16 -3.37 4.23
C SER A 214 16.39 -3.26 2.72
N THR A 215 16.73 -4.36 2.04
CA THR A 215 16.98 -4.37 0.59
C THR A 215 15.70 -4.13 -0.19
N ASP A 216 14.56 -4.69 0.25
CA ASP A 216 13.27 -4.43 -0.39
C ASP A 216 12.91 -2.93 -0.30
N VAL A 217 13.12 -2.32 0.87
CA VAL A 217 12.83 -0.90 1.08
C VAL A 217 13.79 0.01 0.31
N GLU A 218 15.06 -0.38 0.18
CA GLU A 218 16.02 0.32 -0.67
C GLU A 218 15.55 0.38 -2.13
N GLU A 219 15.12 -0.76 -2.69
CA GLU A 219 14.58 -0.83 -4.06
C GLU A 219 13.37 0.11 -4.23
N ILE A 220 12.47 0.12 -3.26
CA ILE A 220 11.28 0.98 -3.24
C ILE A 220 11.69 2.47 -3.20
N CYS A 221 12.59 2.84 -2.29
CA CYS A 221 13.06 4.22 -2.13
C CYS A 221 13.81 4.71 -3.36
N ASP A 222 14.64 3.87 -4.00
CA ASP A 222 15.32 4.22 -5.24
C ASP A 222 14.36 4.50 -6.40
N LYS A 223 13.31 3.68 -6.52
CA LYS A 223 12.27 3.92 -7.52
C LYS A 223 11.45 5.17 -7.22
N ALA A 224 11.17 5.40 -5.93
CA ALA A 224 10.45 6.57 -5.47
C ALA A 224 11.24 7.86 -5.70
N ALA A 225 12.56 7.86 -5.50
CA ALA A 225 13.45 8.98 -5.78
C ALA A 225 13.30 9.47 -7.23
N ARG A 226 13.35 8.54 -8.20
CA ARG A 226 13.18 8.86 -9.62
C ARG A 226 11.80 9.45 -9.92
N LYS A 227 10.74 8.90 -9.32
CA LYS A 227 9.37 9.41 -9.47
C LYS A 227 9.22 10.80 -8.87
N PHE A 228 9.81 11.03 -7.69
CA PHE A 228 9.78 12.30 -6.98
C PHE A 228 10.44 13.40 -7.81
N ALA A 229 11.67 13.18 -8.29
CA ALA A 229 12.38 14.13 -9.14
C ALA A 229 11.61 14.45 -10.44
N ASN A 230 11.03 13.43 -11.10
CA ASN A 230 10.27 13.62 -12.33
C ASN A 230 8.96 14.41 -12.13
N ARG A 231 8.30 14.31 -10.97
CA ARG A 231 7.00 14.96 -10.72
C ARG A 231 7.09 16.46 -10.49
N LEU A 232 8.26 16.99 -10.12
CA LEU A 232 8.51 18.43 -10.12
C LEU A 232 8.31 19.07 -11.51
N THR A 233 8.23 18.27 -12.58
CA THR A 233 8.06 18.74 -13.96
C THR A 233 6.65 18.53 -14.56
N LYS A 234 5.77 17.71 -13.96
CA LYS A 234 4.43 17.39 -14.52
C LYS A 234 3.41 17.04 -13.45
N VAL A 235 2.24 17.68 -13.48
CA VAL A 235 1.09 17.41 -12.60
C VAL A 235 0.05 16.59 -13.36
N SER A 236 -0.25 15.38 -12.88
CA SER A 236 -1.47 14.66 -13.27
C SER A 236 -2.09 14.04 -12.02
N THR A 237 -3.34 14.41 -11.73
CA THR A 237 -4.03 14.25 -10.44
C THR A 237 -5.22 13.28 -10.48
N LEU A 238 -5.45 12.59 -11.59
CA LEU A 238 -6.59 11.67 -11.69
C LEU A 238 -6.29 10.35 -11.00
N LEU A 239 -6.89 10.15 -9.83
CA LEU A 239 -7.00 8.84 -9.18
C LEU A 239 -8.04 8.02 -9.94
N LYS A 240 -7.66 6.81 -10.37
CA LYS A 240 -8.56 5.89 -11.10
C LYS A 240 -9.59 5.23 -10.19
N THR A 241 -9.24 5.01 -8.91
CA THR A 241 -10.06 4.30 -7.94
C THR A 241 -9.98 4.98 -6.58
N PRO A 242 -11.12 5.38 -5.96
CA PRO A 242 -11.10 5.98 -4.63
C PRO A 242 -10.80 4.94 -3.53
N PRO A 243 -10.20 5.36 -2.40
CA PRO A 243 -9.97 4.48 -1.27
C PRO A 243 -11.27 4.02 -0.59
N THR A 244 -11.28 2.76 -0.15
CA THR A 244 -12.39 2.16 0.60
C THR A 244 -12.07 2.21 2.09
N LYS A 245 -12.92 2.84 2.90
CA LYS A 245 -12.79 2.77 4.37
C LYS A 245 -13.34 1.45 4.90
N VAL A 246 -12.65 0.85 5.86
CA VAL A 246 -13.01 -0.46 6.43
C VAL A 246 -12.91 -0.48 7.95
N ASP A 247 -13.76 -1.27 8.60
CA ASP A 247 -13.67 -1.53 10.04
C ASP A 247 -12.88 -2.82 10.32
N PHE A 248 -11.56 -2.74 10.10
CA PHE A 248 -10.67 -3.85 10.40
C PHE A 248 -10.46 -4.04 11.91
N MET A 249 -10.49 -2.95 12.68
CA MET A 249 -10.18 -2.99 14.11
C MET A 249 -11.22 -3.77 14.91
N SER A 250 -12.51 -3.66 14.59
CA SER A 250 -13.53 -4.50 15.23
C SER A 250 -13.28 -5.99 15.00
N ALA A 251 -12.92 -6.38 13.77
CA ALA A 251 -12.61 -7.76 13.43
C ALA A 251 -11.33 -8.25 14.13
N TYR A 252 -10.28 -7.44 14.16
CA TYR A 252 -9.03 -7.78 14.83
C TYR A 252 -9.20 -7.90 16.36
N SER A 253 -9.92 -6.97 16.98
CA SER A 253 -10.25 -7.06 18.41
C SER A 253 -11.09 -8.29 18.73
N LYS A 254 -12.04 -8.66 17.86
CA LYS A 254 -12.78 -9.92 18.01
C LYS A 254 -11.84 -11.12 17.94
N HIS A 255 -10.96 -11.17 16.95
CA HIS A 255 -10.00 -12.27 16.79
C HIS A 255 -9.11 -12.45 18.03
N LEU A 256 -8.60 -11.35 18.60
CA LEU A 256 -7.82 -11.40 19.85
C LEU A 256 -8.65 -11.91 21.03
N ARG A 257 -9.90 -11.45 21.17
CA ARG A 257 -10.81 -11.95 22.21
C ARG A 257 -11.08 -13.45 22.06
N ASP A 258 -11.32 -13.91 20.84
CA ASP A 258 -11.57 -15.33 20.57
C ASP A 258 -10.35 -16.18 20.94
N ILE A 259 -9.14 -15.74 20.60
CA ILE A 259 -7.90 -16.41 21.03
C ILE A 259 -7.81 -16.49 22.56
N ILE A 260 -8.09 -15.39 23.26
CA ILE A 260 -8.03 -15.36 24.74
C ILE A 260 -9.04 -16.35 25.33
N LYS A 261 -10.27 -16.36 24.83
CA LYS A 261 -11.32 -17.27 25.28
C LYS A 261 -10.96 -18.73 25.04
N GLU A 262 -10.50 -19.06 23.83
CA GLU A 262 -10.10 -20.41 23.46
C GLU A 262 -8.90 -20.90 24.28
N ARG A 263 -7.91 -20.03 24.51
CA ARG A 263 -6.67 -20.42 25.21
C ARG A 263 -6.84 -20.51 26.71
N ILE A 264 -7.66 -19.66 27.32
CA ILE A 264 -7.98 -19.77 28.75
C ILE A 264 -8.97 -20.90 28.98
N ASN A 265 -9.99 -21.02 28.12
CA ASN A 265 -11.02 -22.04 28.17
C ASN A 265 -11.61 -22.20 29.59
N HIS A 266 -11.99 -21.08 30.21
CA HIS A 266 -12.50 -21.08 31.59
C HIS A 266 -13.74 -21.96 31.69
N PRO A 267 -13.81 -22.91 32.64
CA PRO A 267 -14.88 -23.92 32.68
C PRO A 267 -16.27 -23.30 32.87
N ASP A 268 -16.35 -22.22 33.67
CA ASP A 268 -17.62 -21.62 34.08
C ASP A 268 -17.87 -20.25 33.42
N ASP A 269 -16.82 -19.57 32.92
CA ASP A 269 -16.87 -18.17 32.48
C ASP A 269 -16.19 -17.97 31.12
N TYR A 270 -16.49 -18.85 30.17
CA TYR A 270 -15.85 -18.86 28.84
C TYR A 270 -15.94 -17.52 28.09
N GLU A 271 -17.05 -16.79 28.23
CA GLU A 271 -17.27 -15.51 27.55
C GLU A 271 -16.50 -14.34 28.19
N SER A 272 -16.17 -14.44 29.48
CA SER A 272 -15.47 -13.39 30.24
C SER A 272 -14.35 -13.99 31.09
N PRO A 273 -13.37 -14.67 30.48
CA PRO A 273 -12.38 -15.48 31.19
C PRO A 273 -11.40 -14.66 32.03
N LEU A 274 -11.39 -13.33 31.85
CA LEU A 274 -10.56 -12.38 32.59
C LEU A 274 -11.38 -11.55 33.58
N GLN A 275 -12.66 -11.87 33.80
CA GLN A 275 -13.49 -11.15 34.77
C GLN A 275 -12.89 -11.26 36.18
N GLY A 276 -12.73 -10.11 36.85
CA GLY A 276 -12.13 -10.04 38.18
C GLY A 276 -10.60 -10.03 38.21
N PHE A 277 -9.92 -10.26 37.08
CA PHE A 277 -8.47 -10.12 37.01
C PHE A 277 -8.09 -8.63 37.00
N GLN A 278 -7.19 -8.25 37.91
CA GLN A 278 -6.55 -6.93 37.86
C GLN A 278 -5.45 -6.98 36.82
N VAL A 279 -5.78 -6.69 35.56
CA VAL A 279 -4.75 -6.44 34.54
C VAL A 279 -4.19 -5.05 34.83
N PRO A 280 -2.93 -4.91 35.26
CA PRO A 280 -2.37 -3.58 35.52
C PRO A 280 -2.37 -2.77 34.23
N TYR A 281 -3.01 -1.60 34.29
CA TYR A 281 -2.95 -0.62 33.19
C TYR A 281 -1.50 -0.15 33.06
N ILE A 282 -0.80 -0.63 32.04
CA ILE A 282 0.49 -0.07 31.62
C ILE A 282 0.14 1.14 30.74
N PHE A 283 0.24 2.34 31.33
CA PHE A 283 0.14 3.61 30.64
C PHE A 283 1.46 3.96 29.95
#